data_AF-D4KZV1-F1
#
_entry.id   AF-D4KZV1-F1
#
_cell.length_a   1.000
_cell.length_b   1.000
_cell.length_c   1.000
_cell.angle_alpha   90.00
_cell.angle_beta   90.00
_cell.angle_gamma   90.00
#
_symmetry.space_group_name_H-M   'P 1'
#
loop_
_entity.id
_entity.type
_entity.pdbx_description
1 polymer ?
#
loop_
_entity_poly.entity_id
_entity_poly.type
_entity_poly.pdbx_seq_one_letter_code
_entity_poly.pdbx_strand_id
1 'polypeptide(L)'
;MITHKQLTLAEVFDDCQNKFDNDKYQFLSLLDEAINLDEIVPVSFVSHFHAKTGRPRKHQLYPMLKALLLQRIFSIPTDTLLIVFLKYSQELRDFCGFDVVPDGSKFTRFKQDFLLDLQSMFDHLVDLTEPICQKLNPALADMTIFDTSGIEAWVMENNPKYANRIIKQLKAFKKSHNLDDSYDPYKAAYGSMPTHAASNQAIQQMYINGHFCYAYKFGIVTNGLGIVRDISFYNKDFLNAHPDIVVEKKSDSPDEDKSLADSKALLPVLIDFFKKHPLIEPKTFLGDAAFDTIEIYKSLFEDIGFRKVFIPLRVKLSMEGTDYTVNENGISCCPHDSTLPMKREGSKSHLRS
;
A
#
# COMPACT_ATOMS: atom_id res chain seq x y z
N MET A 1 7.55 -46.65 -7.22
CA MET A 1 6.76 -45.41 -7.07
C MET A 1 7.73 -44.26 -7.10
N ILE A 2 7.67 -43.40 -8.12
CA ILE A 2 8.44 -42.14 -8.09
C ILE A 2 7.70 -41.26 -7.09
N THR A 3 8.30 -41.04 -5.92
CA THR A 3 7.82 -40.04 -4.98
C THR A 3 8.02 -38.68 -5.64
N HIS A 4 6.94 -38.09 -6.16
CA HIS A 4 6.98 -36.71 -6.62
C HIS A 4 7.38 -35.83 -5.43
N LYS A 5 8.57 -35.24 -5.51
CA LYS A 5 9.04 -34.28 -4.52
C LYS A 5 8.05 -33.12 -4.56
N GLN A 6 7.28 -32.93 -3.49
CA GLN A 6 6.40 -31.78 -3.36
C GLN A 6 7.31 -30.55 -3.28
N LEU A 7 7.30 -29.74 -4.35
CA LEU A 7 8.08 -28.50 -4.40
C LEU A 7 7.50 -27.51 -3.40
N THR A 8 8.37 -26.91 -2.60
CA THR A 8 8.02 -25.78 -1.74
C THR A 8 7.94 -24.50 -2.57
N LEU A 9 7.23 -23.48 -2.08
CA LEU A 9 7.15 -22.17 -2.76
C LEU A 9 8.54 -21.54 -2.96
N ALA A 10 9.45 -21.74 -2.00
CA ALA A 10 10.82 -21.26 -2.11
C ALA A 10 11.55 -21.95 -3.27
N GLU A 11 11.42 -23.27 -3.41
CA GLU A 11 12.02 -24.00 -4.55
C GLU A 11 11.41 -23.58 -5.90
N VAL A 12 10.11 -23.28 -5.95
CA VAL A 12 9.46 -22.75 -7.17
C VAL A 12 9.98 -21.35 -7.49
N PHE A 13 10.13 -20.49 -6.49
CA PHE A 13 10.67 -19.15 -6.67
C PHE A 13 12.13 -19.18 -7.12
N ASP A 14 12.97 -19.99 -6.48
CA ASP A 14 14.36 -20.19 -6.85
C ASP A 14 14.48 -20.75 -8.28
N ASP A 15 13.64 -21.71 -8.67
CA ASP A 15 13.61 -22.23 -10.04
C ASP A 15 13.18 -21.15 -11.05
N CYS A 16 12.15 -20.35 -10.73
CA CYS A 16 11.74 -19.22 -11.56
C CYS A 16 12.86 -18.18 -11.71
N GLN A 17 13.54 -17.86 -10.63
CA GLN A 17 14.67 -16.93 -10.61
C GLN A 17 15.85 -17.47 -11.43
N ASN A 18 16.18 -18.75 -11.25
CA ASN A 18 17.23 -19.41 -12.03
C ASN A 18 16.92 -19.41 -13.53
N LYS A 19 15.67 -19.65 -13.92
CA LYS A 19 15.22 -19.54 -15.32
C LYS A 19 15.32 -18.11 -15.81
N PHE A 20 14.87 -17.13 -15.02
CA PHE A 20 14.98 -15.73 -15.38
C PHE A 20 16.43 -15.30 -15.66
N ASP A 21 17.37 -15.74 -14.82
CA ASP A 21 18.78 -15.37 -14.91
C ASP A 21 19.53 -16.13 -16.01
N ASN A 22 19.25 -17.44 -16.17
CA ASN A 22 20.06 -18.34 -16.99
C ASN A 22 19.37 -18.81 -18.27
N ASP A 23 18.03 -18.87 -18.33
CA ASP A 23 17.25 -19.33 -19.49
C ASP A 23 15.99 -18.47 -19.72
N LYS A 24 16.22 -17.32 -20.32
CA LYS A 24 15.17 -16.33 -20.61
C LYS A 24 14.09 -16.89 -21.53
N TYR A 25 14.40 -17.86 -22.39
CA TYR A 25 13.40 -18.48 -23.28
C TYR A 25 12.45 -19.37 -22.48
N GLN A 26 13.01 -20.22 -21.63
CA GLN A 26 12.20 -21.04 -20.73
C GLN A 26 11.38 -20.17 -19.78
N PHE A 27 11.92 -19.04 -19.32
CA PHE A 27 11.17 -18.08 -18.53
C PHE A 27 9.98 -17.48 -19.29
N LEU A 28 10.16 -17.09 -20.56
CA LEU A 28 9.05 -16.59 -21.39
C LEU A 28 7.99 -17.68 -21.64
N SER A 29 8.39 -18.93 -21.88
CA SER A 29 7.45 -20.06 -22.01
C SER A 29 6.64 -20.24 -20.73
N LEU A 30 7.30 -20.20 -19.58
CA LEU A 30 6.64 -20.29 -18.28
C LEU A 30 5.60 -19.18 -18.09
N LEU A 31 5.91 -17.94 -18.49
CA LEU A 31 4.95 -16.84 -18.42
C LEU A 31 3.73 -17.08 -19.33
N ASP A 32 3.95 -17.59 -20.54
CA ASP A 32 2.85 -17.85 -21.49
C ASP A 32 1.95 -19.00 -21.02
N GLU A 33 2.52 -20.00 -20.35
CA GLU A 33 1.79 -21.13 -19.75
C GLU A 33 1.05 -20.73 -18.46
N ALA A 34 1.63 -19.83 -17.66
CA ALA A 34 1.10 -19.48 -16.34
C ALA A 34 0.12 -18.29 -16.36
N ILE A 35 0.24 -17.37 -17.32
CA ILE A 35 -0.58 -16.15 -17.39
C ILE A 35 -1.64 -16.30 -18.48
N ASN A 36 -2.84 -16.72 -18.07
CA ASN A 36 -3.99 -16.78 -18.97
C ASN A 36 -4.70 -15.42 -19.06
N LEU A 37 -4.44 -14.66 -20.13
CA LEU A 37 -5.09 -13.36 -20.34
C LEU A 37 -6.60 -13.45 -20.59
N ASP A 38 -7.11 -14.59 -21.10
CA ASP A 38 -8.55 -14.78 -21.28
C ASP A 38 -9.28 -14.89 -19.94
N GLU A 39 -8.60 -15.34 -18.88
CA GLU A 39 -9.14 -15.34 -17.52
C GLU A 39 -8.95 -13.98 -16.84
N ILE A 40 -7.79 -13.36 -17.01
CA ILE A 40 -7.44 -12.13 -16.28
C ILE A 40 -8.17 -10.90 -16.82
N VAL A 41 -8.41 -10.82 -18.13
CA VAL A 41 -8.98 -9.63 -18.77
C VAL A 41 -10.52 -9.70 -18.76
N PRO A 42 -11.21 -8.77 -18.05
CA PRO A 42 -12.67 -8.78 -18.03
C PRO A 42 -13.28 -8.57 -19.42
N VAL A 43 -14.42 -9.20 -19.68
CA VAL A 43 -15.17 -9.05 -20.95
C VAL A 43 -15.55 -7.59 -21.23
N SER A 44 -15.78 -6.80 -20.18
CA SER A 44 -16.02 -5.36 -20.28
C SER A 44 -14.85 -4.63 -20.93
N PHE A 45 -13.61 -4.95 -20.54
CA PHE A 45 -12.40 -4.38 -21.13
C PHE A 45 -12.27 -4.77 -22.60
N VAL A 46 -12.43 -6.06 -22.93
CA VAL A 46 -12.40 -6.53 -24.32
C VAL A 46 -13.43 -5.76 -25.17
N SER A 47 -14.65 -5.64 -24.67
CA SER A 47 -15.75 -4.95 -25.35
C SER A 47 -15.45 -3.47 -25.56
N HIS A 48 -14.94 -2.78 -24.53
CA HIS A 48 -14.57 -1.37 -24.61
C HIS A 48 -13.41 -1.14 -25.59
N PHE A 49 -12.39 -2.00 -25.56
CA PHE A 49 -11.26 -1.94 -26.49
C PHE A 49 -11.69 -2.15 -27.94
N HIS A 50 -12.68 -3.00 -28.21
CA HIS A 50 -13.20 -3.26 -29.56
C HIS A 50 -14.38 -2.37 -29.96
N ALA A 51 -14.84 -1.48 -29.08
CA ALA A 51 -15.90 -0.52 -29.40
C ALA A 51 -15.52 0.33 -30.62
N LYS A 52 -16.51 0.55 -31.50
CA LYS A 52 -16.32 1.30 -32.77
C LYS A 52 -15.98 2.76 -32.47
N THR A 53 -14.71 3.12 -32.65
CA THR A 53 -14.22 4.51 -32.52
C THR A 53 -14.00 5.20 -33.87
N GLY A 54 -14.56 4.66 -34.95
CA GLY A 54 -14.48 5.21 -36.30
C GLY A 54 -13.17 4.93 -37.06
N ARG A 55 -12.14 4.40 -36.40
CA ARG A 55 -10.91 3.89 -37.06
C ARG A 55 -10.52 2.54 -36.48
N PRO A 56 -10.16 1.54 -37.31
CA PRO A 56 -9.70 0.26 -36.80
C PRO A 56 -8.40 0.45 -36.02
N ARG A 57 -8.33 -0.14 -34.82
CA ARG A 57 -7.10 -0.17 -34.01
C ARG A 57 -6.10 -1.10 -34.68
N LYS A 58 -4.87 -0.60 -34.91
CA LYS A 58 -3.78 -1.37 -35.54
C LYS A 58 -3.19 -2.42 -34.61
N HIS A 59 -3.08 -2.09 -33.32
CA HIS A 59 -2.52 -2.98 -32.29
C HIS A 59 -3.65 -3.64 -31.53
N GLN A 60 -3.46 -4.92 -31.20
CA GLN A 60 -4.43 -5.73 -30.47
C GLN A 60 -4.28 -5.53 -28.96
N LEU A 61 -5.32 -5.88 -28.19
CA LEU A 61 -5.37 -5.71 -26.74
C LEU A 61 -4.31 -6.55 -26.03
N TYR A 62 -4.28 -7.86 -26.29
CA TYR A 62 -3.40 -8.78 -25.57
C TYR A 62 -1.91 -8.51 -25.81
N PRO A 63 -1.44 -8.20 -27.03
CA PRO A 63 -0.05 -7.78 -27.21
C PRO A 63 0.34 -6.52 -26.43
N MET A 64 -0.55 -5.54 -26.32
CA MET A 64 -0.30 -4.35 -25.50
C MET A 64 -0.21 -4.72 -24.02
N LEU A 65 -1.10 -5.58 -23.51
CA LEU A 65 -1.09 -6.04 -22.13
C LEU A 65 0.14 -6.89 -21.81
N LYS A 66 0.47 -7.88 -22.65
CA LYS A 66 1.69 -8.72 -22.51
C LYS A 66 2.94 -7.86 -22.43
N ALA A 67 3.06 -6.84 -23.29
CA ALA A 67 4.21 -5.95 -23.29
C ALA A 67 4.32 -5.10 -22.01
N LEU A 68 3.19 -4.63 -21.47
CA LEU A 68 3.18 -3.89 -20.20
C LEU A 68 3.43 -4.79 -18.99
N LEU A 69 2.91 -6.01 -18.98
CA LEU A 69 3.20 -7.01 -17.94
C LEU A 69 4.68 -7.39 -17.97
N LEU A 70 5.22 -7.68 -19.16
CA LEU A 70 6.64 -7.91 -19.38
C LEU A 70 7.48 -6.74 -18.87
N GLN A 71 7.08 -5.49 -19.18
CA GLN A 71 7.76 -4.29 -18.69
C GLN A 71 7.88 -4.28 -17.17
N ARG A 72 6.83 -4.71 -16.45
CA ARG A 72 6.83 -4.76 -14.98
C ARG A 72 7.63 -5.94 -14.43
N ILE A 73 7.45 -7.14 -14.99
CA ILE A 73 8.17 -8.35 -14.55
C ILE A 73 9.70 -8.15 -14.70
N PHE A 74 10.14 -7.61 -15.84
CA PHE A 74 11.55 -7.34 -16.10
C PHE A 74 12.05 -6.02 -15.51
N SER A 75 11.22 -5.30 -14.75
CA SER A 75 11.57 -4.01 -14.15
C SER A 75 12.14 -2.99 -15.15
N ILE A 76 11.58 -2.97 -16.37
CA ILE A 76 12.01 -2.07 -17.44
C ILE A 76 11.53 -0.65 -17.11
N PRO A 77 12.43 0.33 -16.88
CA PRO A 77 12.07 1.61 -16.28
C PRO A 77 11.23 2.53 -17.17
N THR A 78 11.32 2.42 -18.51
CA THR A 78 10.66 3.35 -19.42
C THR A 78 10.05 2.67 -20.63
N ASP A 79 8.98 3.27 -21.19
CA ASP A 79 8.37 2.81 -22.43
C ASP A 79 9.36 2.86 -23.60
N THR A 80 10.24 3.86 -23.63
CA THR A 80 11.27 3.98 -24.65
C THR A 80 12.21 2.78 -24.64
N LEU A 81 12.65 2.34 -23.47
CA LEU A 81 13.52 1.17 -23.35
C LEU A 81 12.77 -0.13 -23.71
N LEU A 82 11.51 -0.27 -23.28
CA LEU A 82 10.65 -1.38 -23.70
C LEU A 82 10.57 -1.46 -25.24
N ILE A 83 10.32 -0.33 -25.90
CA ILE A 83 10.25 -0.27 -27.37
C ILE A 83 11.58 -0.66 -28.01
N VAL A 84 12.72 -0.26 -27.44
CA VAL A 84 14.04 -0.68 -27.92
C VAL A 84 14.17 -2.19 -27.81
N PHE A 85 13.83 -2.79 -26.68
CA PHE A 85 13.88 -4.25 -26.51
C PHE A 85 12.96 -4.97 -27.49
N LEU A 86 11.72 -4.52 -27.65
CA LEU A 86 10.81 -5.06 -28.65
C LEU A 86 11.33 -4.86 -30.09
N LYS A 87 12.09 -3.81 -30.40
CA LYS A 87 12.66 -3.64 -31.75
C LYS A 87 13.84 -4.56 -32.03
N TYR A 88 14.64 -4.90 -31.03
CA TYR A 88 15.88 -5.66 -31.23
C TYR A 88 15.80 -7.13 -30.83
N SER A 89 14.87 -7.53 -29.95
CA SER A 89 14.62 -8.93 -29.61
C SER A 89 13.40 -9.43 -30.36
N GLN A 90 13.60 -10.44 -31.21
CA GLN A 90 12.51 -11.11 -31.90
C GLN A 90 11.67 -11.92 -30.91
N GLU A 91 12.33 -12.55 -29.96
CA GLU A 91 11.75 -13.38 -28.92
C GLU A 91 10.71 -12.62 -28.10
N LEU A 92 11.03 -11.40 -27.68
CA LEU A 92 10.10 -10.56 -26.93
C LEU A 92 8.93 -10.07 -27.80
N ARG A 93 9.15 -9.84 -29.10
CA ARG A 93 8.04 -9.52 -30.03
C ARG A 93 7.12 -10.69 -30.22
N ASP A 94 7.68 -11.87 -30.42
CA ASP A 94 6.95 -13.11 -30.69
C ASP A 94 6.15 -13.50 -29.44
N PHE A 95 6.75 -13.42 -28.25
CA PHE A 95 6.05 -13.59 -26.97
C PHE A 95 4.86 -12.64 -26.81
N CYS A 96 5.05 -11.36 -27.12
CA CYS A 96 3.97 -10.38 -27.04
C CYS A 96 2.93 -10.56 -28.17
N GLY A 97 3.30 -11.12 -29.32
CA GLY A 97 2.45 -11.19 -30.51
C GLY A 97 2.39 -9.89 -31.31
N PHE A 98 3.51 -9.16 -31.44
CA PHE A 98 3.57 -7.94 -32.26
C PHE A 98 4.13 -8.19 -33.67
N ASP A 99 3.29 -7.98 -34.68
CA ASP A 99 3.77 -7.85 -36.08
C ASP A 99 4.55 -6.54 -36.30
N VAL A 100 4.08 -5.47 -35.67
CA VAL A 100 4.70 -4.14 -35.73
C VAL A 100 4.72 -3.54 -34.33
N VAL A 101 5.93 -3.19 -33.86
CA VAL A 101 6.13 -2.60 -32.53
C VAL A 101 5.43 -1.24 -32.43
N PRO A 102 4.55 -1.02 -31.42
CA PRO A 102 3.92 0.28 -31.19
C PRO A 102 4.95 1.37 -30.84
N ASP A 103 4.64 2.62 -31.21
CA ASP A 103 5.43 3.77 -30.76
C ASP A 103 5.05 4.18 -29.31
N GLY A 104 5.85 5.07 -28.71
CA GLY A 104 5.63 5.54 -27.34
C GLY A 104 4.29 6.26 -27.15
N SER A 105 3.78 6.93 -28.19
CA SER A 105 2.47 7.59 -28.13
C SER A 105 1.34 6.58 -28.01
N LYS A 106 1.48 5.40 -28.62
CA LYS A 106 0.50 4.31 -28.51
C LYS A 106 0.47 3.72 -27.10
N PHE A 107 1.63 3.44 -26.50
CA PHE A 107 1.68 2.98 -25.11
C PHE A 107 1.09 4.02 -24.14
N THR A 108 1.41 5.30 -24.34
CA THR A 108 0.87 6.39 -23.51
C THR A 108 -0.65 6.47 -23.61
N ARG A 109 -1.19 6.52 -24.83
CA ARG A 109 -2.64 6.57 -25.05
C ARG A 109 -3.35 5.33 -24.53
N PHE A 110 -2.79 4.14 -24.74
CA PHE A 110 -3.38 2.91 -24.21
C PHE A 110 -3.53 2.97 -22.68
N LYS A 111 -2.49 3.39 -21.95
CA LYS A 111 -2.56 3.53 -20.48
C LYS A 111 -3.58 4.58 -20.03
N GLN A 112 -3.75 5.65 -20.79
CA GLN A 112 -4.68 6.74 -20.46
C GLN A 112 -6.13 6.39 -20.81
N ASP A 113 -6.37 5.91 -22.03
CA ASP A 113 -7.70 5.62 -22.58
C ASP A 113 -8.37 4.45 -21.85
N PHE A 114 -7.58 3.50 -21.34
CA PHE A 114 -8.06 2.27 -20.69
C PHE A 114 -7.69 2.19 -19.20
N LEU A 115 -7.46 3.34 -18.55
CA LEU A 115 -7.05 3.38 -17.14
C LEU A 115 -8.03 2.62 -16.22
N LEU A 116 -9.34 2.87 -16.38
CA LEU A 116 -10.37 2.21 -15.58
C LEU A 116 -10.49 0.73 -15.89
N ASP A 117 -10.28 0.34 -17.15
CA ASP A 117 -10.30 -1.07 -17.53
C ASP A 117 -9.08 -1.83 -16.98
N LEU A 118 -7.90 -1.19 -16.96
CA LEU A 118 -6.71 -1.73 -16.32
C LEU A 118 -6.92 -1.89 -14.81
N GLN A 119 -7.54 -0.90 -14.16
CA GLN A 119 -7.92 -1.00 -12.75
C GLN A 119 -8.85 -2.20 -12.51
N SER A 120 -9.92 -2.32 -13.31
CA SER A 120 -10.86 -3.44 -13.22
C SER A 120 -10.20 -4.80 -13.46
N MET A 121 -9.21 -4.87 -14.36
CA MET A 121 -8.42 -6.09 -14.59
C MET A 121 -7.60 -6.48 -13.35
N PHE A 122 -6.96 -5.51 -12.68
CA PHE A 122 -6.22 -5.78 -11.46
C PHE A 122 -7.13 -6.11 -10.27
N ASP A 123 -8.28 -5.45 -10.16
CA ASP A 123 -9.31 -5.81 -9.18
C ASP A 123 -9.73 -7.27 -9.42
N HIS A 124 -10.06 -7.66 -10.65
CA HIS A 124 -10.44 -9.04 -10.97
C HIS A 124 -9.35 -10.07 -10.63
N LEU A 125 -8.08 -9.71 -10.82
CA LEU A 125 -6.94 -10.57 -10.49
C LEU A 125 -6.88 -10.94 -9.00
N VAL A 126 -7.40 -10.08 -8.11
CA VAL A 126 -7.47 -10.36 -6.68
C VAL A 126 -8.36 -11.58 -6.42
N ASP A 127 -9.54 -11.64 -7.05
CA ASP A 127 -10.47 -12.76 -6.91
C ASP A 127 -9.89 -14.06 -7.51
N LEU A 128 -9.22 -13.97 -8.67
CA LEU A 128 -8.59 -15.13 -9.31
C LEU A 128 -7.44 -15.71 -8.49
N THR A 129 -6.67 -14.85 -7.81
CA THR A 129 -5.51 -15.27 -7.03
C THR A 129 -5.87 -15.69 -5.61
N GLU A 130 -7.08 -15.41 -5.12
CA GLU A 130 -7.49 -15.80 -3.77
C GLU A 130 -7.50 -17.33 -3.57
N PRO A 131 -8.14 -18.15 -4.42
CA PRO A 131 -8.09 -19.61 -4.30
C PRO A 131 -6.66 -20.16 -4.36
N ILE A 132 -5.78 -19.53 -5.14
CA ILE A 132 -4.36 -19.91 -5.24
C ILE A 132 -3.68 -19.66 -3.90
N CYS A 133 -3.88 -18.49 -3.30
CA CYS A 133 -3.31 -18.14 -1.99
C CYS A 133 -3.81 -19.09 -0.90
N GLN A 134 -5.11 -19.41 -0.89
CA GLN A 134 -5.71 -20.38 0.02
C GLN A 134 -5.09 -21.77 -0.14
N LYS A 135 -4.83 -22.21 -1.39
CA LYS A 135 -4.19 -23.51 -1.66
C LYS A 135 -2.72 -23.54 -1.23
N LEU A 136 -2.01 -22.41 -1.35
CA LEU A 136 -0.61 -22.27 -0.97
C LEU A 136 -0.43 -22.27 0.55
N ASN A 137 -1.15 -21.39 1.25
CA ASN A 137 -1.11 -21.33 2.70
C ASN A 137 -2.43 -20.73 3.24
N PRO A 138 -3.38 -21.57 3.67
CA PRO A 138 -4.67 -21.10 4.18
C PRO A 138 -4.53 -20.14 5.36
N ALA A 139 -3.56 -20.38 6.25
CA ALA A 139 -3.38 -19.56 7.45
C ALA A 139 -2.92 -18.14 7.11
N LEU A 140 -2.01 -17.99 6.14
CA LEU A 140 -1.53 -16.68 5.70
C LEU A 140 -2.52 -16.00 4.75
N ALA A 141 -3.26 -16.76 3.93
CA ALA A 141 -4.30 -16.21 3.07
C ALA A 141 -5.49 -15.64 3.86
N ASP A 142 -5.82 -16.25 5.01
CA ASP A 142 -6.88 -15.81 5.95
C ASP A 142 -6.50 -14.57 6.79
N MET A 143 -5.31 -13.99 6.56
CA MET A 143 -4.86 -12.76 7.20
C MET A 143 -5.11 -11.55 6.32
N THR A 144 -5.50 -10.44 6.93
CA THR A 144 -5.56 -9.10 6.32
C THR A 144 -4.60 -8.19 7.06
N ILE A 145 -3.73 -7.53 6.31
CA ILE A 145 -2.77 -6.56 6.82
C ILE A 145 -3.03 -5.24 6.10
N PHE A 146 -3.12 -4.16 6.87
CA PHE A 146 -3.29 -2.82 6.33
C PHE A 146 -2.14 -1.91 6.74
N ASP A 147 -1.66 -1.12 5.79
CA ASP A 147 -0.68 -0.06 6.02
C ASP A 147 -0.99 1.14 5.11
N THR A 148 -0.36 2.28 5.38
CA THR A 148 -0.41 3.43 4.49
C THR A 148 0.97 3.74 3.92
N SER A 149 1.00 4.22 2.68
CA SER A 149 2.23 4.60 2.01
C SER A 149 2.00 5.80 1.09
N GLY A 150 3.07 6.26 0.43
CA GLY A 150 3.04 7.42 -0.43
C GLY A 150 3.96 7.26 -1.63
N ILE A 151 3.47 7.61 -2.82
CA ILE A 151 4.30 7.74 -4.02
C ILE A 151 4.82 9.17 -4.10
N GLU A 152 6.13 9.36 -3.87
CA GLU A 152 6.75 10.68 -3.96
C GLU A 152 6.58 11.29 -5.35
N ALA A 153 6.08 12.52 -5.39
CA ALA A 153 5.83 13.23 -6.64
C ALA A 153 7.01 14.12 -7.05
N TRP A 154 7.16 14.36 -8.35
CA TRP A 154 8.14 15.30 -8.88
C TRP A 154 7.60 16.73 -8.84
N VAL A 155 7.64 17.35 -7.66
CA VAL A 155 7.13 18.72 -7.42
C VAL A 155 8.19 19.64 -6.81
N MET A 156 7.97 20.95 -6.90
CA MET A 156 8.92 21.96 -6.38
C MET A 156 9.17 21.77 -4.89
N GLU A 157 8.14 21.40 -4.15
CA GLU A 157 8.13 21.26 -2.70
C GLU A 157 9.02 20.11 -2.21
N ASN A 158 9.25 19.09 -3.06
CA ASN A 158 10.19 17.99 -2.79
C ASN A 158 11.64 18.35 -3.10
N ASN A 159 11.90 19.53 -3.66
CA ASN A 159 13.27 19.99 -3.78
C ASN A 159 13.84 20.28 -2.37
N PRO A 160 14.98 19.68 -1.97
CA PRO A 160 15.57 19.93 -0.65
C PRO A 160 15.83 21.43 -0.39
N LYS A 161 16.06 22.24 -1.43
CA LYS A 161 16.24 23.70 -1.29
C LYS A 161 14.97 24.40 -0.81
N TYR A 162 13.79 23.89 -1.14
CA TYR A 162 12.50 24.47 -0.76
C TYR A 162 12.32 24.41 0.77
N ALA A 163 12.36 23.21 1.35
CA ALA A 163 12.25 23.02 2.79
C ALA A 163 13.37 23.74 3.55
N ASN A 164 14.62 23.64 3.06
CA ASN A 164 15.77 24.30 3.69
C ASN A 164 15.64 25.83 3.75
N ARG A 165 15.00 26.47 2.75
CA ARG A 165 14.76 27.90 2.76
C ARG A 165 13.82 28.29 3.90
N ILE A 166 12.73 27.54 4.08
CA ILE A 166 11.74 27.75 5.15
C ILE A 166 12.38 27.52 6.51
N ILE A 167 13.10 26.42 6.69
CA ILE A 167 13.80 26.10 7.95
C ILE A 167 14.82 27.19 8.31
N LYS A 168 15.57 27.73 7.33
CA LYS A 168 16.51 28.84 7.58
C LYS A 168 15.81 30.12 8.05
N GLN A 169 14.66 30.44 7.46
CA GLN A 169 13.85 31.60 7.88
C GLN A 169 13.34 31.42 9.31
N LEU A 170 12.83 30.24 9.67
CA LEU A 170 12.34 29.94 11.02
C LEU A 170 13.48 29.90 12.06
N LYS A 171 14.68 29.43 11.70
CA LYS A 171 15.87 29.52 12.56
C LYS A 171 16.29 30.98 12.81
N ALA A 172 16.25 31.83 11.79
CA ALA A 172 16.52 33.26 11.95
C ALA A 172 15.43 33.98 12.78
N PHE A 173 14.17 33.56 12.62
CA PHE A 173 13.05 34.02 13.44
C PHE A 173 13.25 33.66 14.92
N LYS A 174 13.56 32.39 15.23
CA LYS A 174 13.90 31.93 16.59
C LYS A 174 14.98 32.80 17.23
N LYS A 175 16.06 33.07 16.50
CA LYS A 175 17.20 33.87 16.98
C LYS A 175 16.85 35.35 17.18
N SER A 176 16.07 35.96 16.29
CA SER A 176 15.72 37.38 16.38
C SER A 176 14.70 37.68 17.48
N HIS A 177 13.85 36.72 17.82
CA HIS A 177 12.80 36.86 18.83
C HIS A 177 13.17 36.23 20.18
N ASN A 178 14.40 35.74 20.33
CA ASN A 178 14.89 35.05 21.54
C ASN A 178 13.92 33.97 22.05
N LEU A 179 13.35 33.19 21.13
CA LEU A 179 12.44 32.11 21.49
C LEU A 179 13.21 30.98 22.19
N ASP A 180 12.55 30.39 23.18
CA ASP A 180 13.07 29.29 23.98
C ASP A 180 13.32 28.00 23.15
N ASP A 181 14.06 27.06 23.73
CA ASP A 181 14.39 25.78 23.10
C ASP A 181 13.20 24.84 22.92
N SER A 182 12.08 25.11 23.57
CA SER A 182 10.77 24.52 23.24
C SER A 182 10.31 24.79 21.80
N TYR A 183 10.80 25.85 21.13
CA TYR A 183 10.52 26.11 19.73
C TYR A 183 11.45 25.29 18.82
N ASP A 184 10.89 24.29 18.14
CA ASP A 184 11.57 23.49 17.11
C ASP A 184 11.27 24.05 15.70
N PRO A 185 12.27 24.68 15.04
CA PRO A 185 12.11 25.21 13.69
C PRO A 185 11.74 24.15 12.63
N TYR A 186 12.04 22.87 12.87
CA TYR A 186 11.68 21.79 11.94
C TYR A 186 10.20 21.42 12.04
N LYS A 187 9.68 21.27 13.26
CA LYS A 187 8.23 21.09 13.50
C LYS A 187 7.43 22.30 13.02
N ALA A 188 7.90 23.51 13.31
CA ALA A 188 7.26 24.73 12.80
C ALA A 188 7.29 24.82 11.25
N ALA A 189 8.33 24.30 10.60
CA ALA A 189 8.39 24.24 9.15
C ALA A 189 7.32 23.30 8.58
N TYR A 190 7.03 22.20 9.26
CA TYR A 190 5.96 21.28 8.86
C TYR A 190 4.60 21.98 8.79
N GLY A 191 4.21 22.69 9.85
CA GLY A 191 2.95 23.45 9.91
C GLY A 191 2.91 24.68 8.99
N SER A 192 4.07 25.25 8.64
CA SER A 192 4.16 26.41 7.74
C SER A 192 4.10 26.07 6.26
N MET A 193 4.42 24.82 5.90
CA MET A 193 4.42 24.37 4.51
C MET A 193 2.99 24.10 4.01
N PRO A 194 2.72 24.28 2.71
CA PRO A 194 1.42 23.92 2.12
C PRO A 194 1.02 22.47 2.40
N THR A 195 -0.26 22.23 2.66
CA THR A 195 -0.77 20.88 2.90
C THR A 195 -0.79 20.01 1.64
N HIS A 196 -0.75 20.64 0.46
CA HIS A 196 -0.69 19.99 -0.84
C HIS A 196 0.25 20.75 -1.78
N ALA A 197 0.73 20.08 -2.83
CA ALA A 197 1.57 20.71 -3.84
C ALA A 197 0.77 21.78 -4.62
N ALA A 198 1.47 22.82 -5.08
CA ALA A 198 0.85 23.87 -5.89
C ALA A 198 0.37 23.35 -7.27
N SER A 199 1.03 22.33 -7.81
CA SER A 199 0.71 21.76 -9.12
C SER A 199 -0.49 20.82 -9.12
N ASN A 200 -0.74 20.10 -8.02
CA ASN A 200 -1.84 19.16 -7.89
C ASN A 200 -2.21 18.96 -6.42
N GLN A 201 -3.48 19.22 -6.10
CA GLN A 201 -4.02 19.08 -4.75
C GLN A 201 -4.08 17.63 -4.24
N ALA A 202 -4.02 16.63 -5.13
CA ALA A 202 -3.95 15.22 -4.74
C ALA A 202 -2.56 14.82 -4.20
N ILE A 203 -1.54 15.66 -4.41
CA ILE A 203 -0.20 15.45 -3.86
C ILE A 203 -0.17 16.14 -2.49
N GLN A 204 -0.18 15.33 -1.43
CA GLN A 204 -0.28 15.81 -0.05
C GLN A 204 1.09 15.82 0.61
N GLN A 205 1.31 16.80 1.50
CA GLN A 205 2.50 16.86 2.32
C GLN A 205 2.44 15.79 3.42
N MET A 206 3.44 14.91 3.44
CA MET A 206 3.63 13.81 4.37
C MET A 206 4.97 13.96 5.13
N TYR A 207 5.05 13.27 6.26
CA TYR A 207 6.28 13.05 6.99
C TYR A 207 6.56 11.55 7.03
N ILE A 208 7.60 11.11 6.32
CA ILE A 208 7.94 9.69 6.17
C ILE A 208 9.41 9.53 6.52
N ASN A 209 9.76 8.56 7.37
CA ASN A 209 11.16 8.23 7.70
C ASN A 209 12.04 9.45 8.04
N GLY A 210 11.52 10.38 8.83
CA GLY A 210 12.28 11.55 9.31
C GLY A 210 12.47 12.69 8.29
N HIS A 211 11.79 12.66 7.14
CA HIS A 211 11.84 13.74 6.16
C HIS A 211 10.46 14.15 5.64
N PHE A 212 10.37 15.41 5.19
CA PHE A 212 9.19 15.97 4.54
C PHE A 212 9.17 15.56 3.08
N CYS A 213 8.03 15.09 2.61
CA CYS A 213 7.80 14.84 1.19
C CYS A 213 6.35 15.16 0.81
N TYR A 214 6.13 15.35 -0.47
CA TYR A 214 4.84 15.58 -1.11
C TYR A 214 4.58 14.36 -1.99
N ALA A 215 3.56 13.60 -1.64
CA ALA A 215 3.31 12.29 -2.22
C ALA A 215 1.82 12.06 -2.49
N TYR A 216 1.54 11.15 -3.42
CA TYR A 216 0.20 10.56 -3.53
C TYR A 216 0.04 9.55 -2.41
N LYS A 217 -0.74 9.89 -1.38
CA LYS A 217 -1.01 9.02 -0.24
C LYS A 217 -2.02 7.93 -0.63
N PHE A 218 -1.76 6.70 -0.19
CA PHE A 218 -2.65 5.57 -0.41
C PHE A 218 -2.60 4.58 0.76
N GLY A 219 -3.71 3.87 0.96
CA GLY A 219 -3.77 2.68 1.80
C GLY A 219 -3.48 1.44 0.97
N ILE A 220 -2.79 0.48 1.56
CA ILE A 220 -2.51 -0.81 0.93
C ILE A 220 -3.02 -1.93 1.83
N VAL A 221 -3.74 -2.88 1.21
CA VAL A 221 -4.18 -4.12 1.88
C VAL A 221 -3.38 -5.26 1.30
N THR A 222 -2.82 -6.11 2.15
CA THR A 222 -2.14 -7.35 1.77
C THR A 222 -2.65 -8.53 2.58
N ASN A 223 -2.41 -9.74 2.10
CA ASN A 223 -2.58 -10.93 2.92
C ASN A 223 -1.27 -11.29 3.66
N GLY A 224 -1.30 -12.32 4.50
CA GLY A 224 -0.13 -12.80 5.23
C GLY A 224 0.99 -13.39 4.35
N LEU A 225 0.73 -13.63 3.05
CA LEU A 225 1.76 -14.00 2.07
C LEU A 225 2.49 -12.77 1.49
N GLY A 226 2.07 -11.55 1.85
CA GLY A 226 2.57 -10.31 1.28
C GLY A 226 2.01 -10.00 -0.12
N ILE A 227 0.97 -10.71 -0.56
CA ILE A 227 0.32 -10.44 -1.84
C ILE A 227 -0.62 -9.25 -1.67
N VAL A 228 -0.48 -8.26 -2.54
CA VAL A 228 -1.32 -7.06 -2.56
C VAL A 228 -2.74 -7.43 -2.97
N ARG A 229 -3.71 -6.97 -2.18
CA ARG A 229 -5.15 -7.21 -2.34
C ARG A 229 -5.91 -5.95 -2.71
N ASP A 230 -5.48 -4.78 -2.23
CA ASP A 230 -6.06 -3.50 -2.63
C ASP A 230 -5.06 -2.36 -2.48
N ILE A 231 -5.21 -1.34 -3.34
CA ILE A 231 -4.52 -0.06 -3.22
C ILE A 231 -5.56 1.04 -3.40
N SER A 232 -5.77 1.81 -2.34
CA SER A 232 -6.78 2.87 -2.28
C SER A 232 -6.12 4.23 -2.11
N PHE A 233 -6.16 5.07 -3.16
CA PHE A 233 -5.60 6.42 -3.15
C PHE A 233 -6.51 7.41 -2.43
N TYR A 234 -5.94 8.25 -1.55
CA TYR A 234 -6.68 9.26 -0.78
C TYR A 234 -6.85 10.55 -1.59
N ASN A 235 -7.39 10.40 -2.80
CA ASN A 235 -7.72 11.51 -3.67
C ASN A 235 -9.04 12.18 -3.23
N LYS A 236 -9.44 13.24 -3.94
CA LYS A 236 -10.69 13.96 -3.64
C LYS A 236 -11.91 13.04 -3.72
N ASP A 237 -11.94 12.13 -4.67
CA ASP A 237 -13.09 11.25 -4.87
C ASP A 237 -13.25 10.27 -3.70
N PHE A 238 -12.14 9.73 -3.18
CA PHE A 238 -12.12 8.90 -1.98
C PHE A 238 -12.59 9.67 -0.74
N LEU A 239 -12.07 10.88 -0.52
CA LEU A 239 -12.49 11.72 0.61
C LEU A 239 -13.95 12.17 0.51
N ASN A 240 -14.46 12.36 -0.71
CA ASN A 240 -15.88 12.67 -0.94
C ASN A 240 -16.78 11.45 -0.71
N ALA A 241 -16.30 10.24 -1.01
CA ALA A 241 -17.02 9.00 -0.75
C ALA A 241 -17.08 8.67 0.75
N HIS A 242 -16.07 9.10 1.52
CA HIS A 242 -15.93 8.85 2.95
C HIS A 242 -15.84 10.17 3.74
N PRO A 243 -16.95 10.92 3.88
CA PRO A 243 -16.96 12.24 4.52
C PRO A 243 -16.59 12.19 6.02
N ASP A 244 -16.62 11.01 6.63
CA ASP A 244 -16.22 10.77 8.02
C ASP A 244 -14.70 10.95 8.22
N ILE A 245 -13.91 10.93 7.14
CA ILE A 245 -12.48 11.23 7.17
C ILE A 245 -12.29 12.75 7.31
N VAL A 246 -12.30 13.24 8.56
CA VAL A 246 -12.00 14.64 8.85
C VAL A 246 -10.50 14.89 8.71
N VAL A 247 -10.12 15.66 7.68
CA VAL A 247 -8.76 16.21 7.51
C VAL A 247 -8.56 17.30 8.56
N GLU A 248 -8.01 16.93 9.72
CA GLU A 248 -7.70 17.88 10.78
C GLU A 248 -6.54 18.80 10.38
N LYS A 249 -6.56 20.03 10.92
CA LYS A 249 -5.45 20.96 10.77
C LYS A 249 -4.21 20.38 11.43
N LYS A 250 -3.08 20.45 10.71
CA LYS A 250 -1.78 19.95 11.14
C LYS A 250 -1.42 20.49 12.52
N SER A 251 -1.09 19.60 13.44
CA SER A 251 -0.53 19.95 14.74
C SER A 251 0.97 20.25 14.60
N ASP A 252 1.62 20.63 15.71
CA ASP A 252 3.08 20.77 15.76
C ASP A 252 3.79 19.40 15.83
N SER A 253 3.05 18.28 15.72
CA SER A 253 3.55 16.91 15.84
C SER A 253 3.29 16.09 14.55
N PRO A 254 4.27 16.04 13.62
CA PRO A 254 4.11 15.32 12.35
C PRO A 254 3.82 13.83 12.51
N ASP A 255 4.38 13.19 13.55
CA ASP A 255 4.21 11.76 13.80
C ASP A 255 2.81 11.43 14.32
N GLU A 256 2.23 12.30 15.15
CA GLU A 256 0.85 12.16 15.62
C GLU A 256 -0.15 12.39 14.48
N ASP A 257 0.09 13.42 13.65
CA ASP A 257 -0.73 13.69 12.47
C ASP A 257 -0.71 12.51 11.50
N LYS A 258 0.45 11.86 11.32
CA LYS A 258 0.56 10.64 10.50
C LYS A 258 -0.29 9.51 11.09
N SER A 259 -0.09 9.19 12.37
CA SER A 259 -0.79 8.10 13.06
C SER A 259 -2.32 8.29 13.03
N LEU A 260 -2.81 9.52 13.24
CA LEU A 260 -4.23 9.85 13.17
C LEU A 260 -4.80 9.75 11.76
N ALA A 261 -4.04 10.18 10.75
CA ALA A 261 -4.47 10.06 9.38
C ALA A 261 -4.54 8.60 8.92
N ASP A 262 -3.66 7.74 9.43
CA ASP A 262 -3.60 6.33 9.08
C ASP A 262 -4.75 5.56 9.74
N SER A 263 -5.06 5.85 11.01
CA SER A 263 -6.15 5.20 11.74
C SER A 263 -7.53 5.53 11.18
N LYS A 264 -7.75 6.79 10.76
CA LYS A 264 -9.01 7.23 10.13
C LYS A 264 -9.25 6.58 8.76
N ALA A 265 -8.19 6.21 8.05
CA ALA A 265 -8.32 5.62 6.71
C ALA A 265 -8.51 4.10 6.73
N LEU A 266 -8.22 3.42 7.84
CA LEU A 266 -8.31 1.97 7.98
C LEU A 266 -9.70 1.42 7.62
N LEU A 267 -10.74 1.86 8.34
CA LEU A 267 -12.09 1.30 8.18
C LEU A 267 -12.67 1.58 6.78
N PRO A 268 -12.61 2.82 6.23
CA PRO A 268 -13.06 3.09 4.87
C PRO A 268 -12.42 2.18 3.81
N VAL A 269 -11.10 1.99 3.89
CA VAL A 269 -10.38 1.14 2.92
C VAL A 269 -10.82 -0.32 3.04
N LEU A 270 -10.95 -0.85 4.27
CA LEU A 270 -11.39 -2.22 4.46
C LEU A 270 -12.83 -2.44 3.98
N ILE A 271 -13.74 -1.50 4.26
CA ILE A 271 -15.14 -1.57 3.81
C ILE A 271 -15.21 -1.59 2.28
N ASP A 272 -14.50 -0.69 1.61
CA ASP A 272 -14.45 -0.65 0.15
C ASP A 272 -13.86 -1.93 -0.44
N PHE A 273 -12.79 -2.46 0.18
CA PHE A 273 -12.17 -3.71 -0.23
C PHE A 273 -13.14 -4.89 -0.15
N PHE A 274 -13.82 -5.11 0.97
CA PHE A 274 -14.76 -6.22 1.11
C PHE A 274 -16.02 -6.06 0.26
N LYS A 275 -16.44 -4.82 -0.01
CA LYS A 275 -17.52 -4.55 -0.97
C LYS A 275 -17.10 -4.90 -2.40
N LYS A 276 -15.84 -4.64 -2.76
CA LYS A 276 -15.26 -4.97 -4.06
C LYS A 276 -15.05 -6.48 -4.21
N HIS A 277 -14.65 -7.16 -3.14
CA HIS A 277 -14.33 -8.59 -3.10
C HIS A 277 -15.18 -9.36 -2.07
N PRO A 278 -16.50 -9.54 -2.32
CA PRO A 278 -17.43 -10.09 -1.33
C PRO A 278 -17.19 -11.58 -1.00
N LEU A 279 -16.40 -12.29 -1.81
CA LEU A 279 -16.05 -13.70 -1.58
C LEU A 279 -14.80 -13.87 -0.72
N ILE A 280 -14.06 -12.79 -0.45
CA ILE A 280 -12.85 -12.80 0.37
C ILE A 280 -13.26 -12.49 1.81
N GLU A 281 -13.28 -13.52 2.66
CA GLU A 281 -13.70 -13.42 4.07
C GLU A 281 -12.56 -13.87 5.01
N PRO A 282 -11.54 -13.02 5.23
CA PRO A 282 -10.42 -13.30 6.11
C PRO A 282 -10.85 -13.18 7.57
N LYS A 283 -10.38 -14.08 8.43
CA LYS A 283 -10.76 -14.10 9.86
C LYS A 283 -9.77 -13.39 10.76
N THR A 284 -8.58 -13.07 10.26
CA THR A 284 -7.50 -12.49 11.07
C THR A 284 -7.08 -11.14 10.52
N PHE A 285 -7.07 -10.11 11.36
CA PHE A 285 -6.51 -8.80 11.05
C PHE A 285 -5.18 -8.59 11.78
N LEU A 286 -4.20 -8.01 11.09
CA LEU A 286 -2.96 -7.50 11.68
C LEU A 286 -2.80 -6.03 11.31
N GLY A 287 -2.38 -5.23 12.29
CA GLY A 287 -2.22 -3.80 12.08
C GLY A 287 -1.11 -3.19 12.91
N ASP A 288 -0.77 -1.93 12.60
CA ASP A 288 0.18 -1.13 13.36
C ASP A 288 -0.42 -0.67 14.70
N ALA A 289 0.44 -0.38 15.67
CA ALA A 289 0.07 0.19 16.96
C ALA A 289 -0.74 1.50 16.86
N ALA A 290 -0.63 2.24 15.74
CA ALA A 290 -1.47 3.38 15.44
C ALA A 290 -2.99 3.06 15.48
N PHE A 291 -3.37 1.79 15.31
CA PHE A 291 -4.76 1.34 15.29
C PHE A 291 -5.31 0.91 16.66
N ASP A 292 -4.51 1.00 17.73
CA ASP A 292 -4.88 0.60 19.08
C ASP A 292 -5.89 1.58 19.72
N THR A 293 -7.16 1.46 19.30
CA THR A 293 -8.28 2.23 19.85
C THR A 293 -9.53 1.36 19.98
N ILE A 294 -10.33 1.61 21.02
CA ILE A 294 -11.55 0.82 21.31
C ILE A 294 -12.53 0.84 20.12
N GLU A 295 -12.68 1.99 19.47
CA GLU A 295 -13.58 2.19 18.32
C GLU A 295 -13.17 1.32 17.12
N ILE A 296 -11.86 1.26 16.82
CA ILE A 296 -11.34 0.40 15.75
C ILE A 296 -11.56 -1.07 16.08
N TYR A 297 -11.24 -1.52 17.31
CA TYR A 297 -11.50 -2.90 17.70
C TYR A 297 -12.97 -3.28 17.56
N LYS A 298 -13.88 -2.41 18.05
CA LYS A 298 -15.32 -2.64 17.92
C LYS A 298 -15.73 -2.82 16.46
N SER A 299 -15.28 -1.91 15.58
CA SER A 299 -15.62 -1.97 14.15
C SER A 299 -15.03 -3.20 13.45
N LEU A 300 -13.79 -3.58 13.78
CA LEU A 300 -13.13 -4.77 13.22
C LEU A 300 -13.86 -6.06 13.62
N PHE A 301 -14.36 -6.16 14.85
CA PHE A 301 -15.08 -7.34 15.34
C PHE A 301 -16.56 -7.36 14.95
N GLU A 302 -17.28 -6.25 15.10
CA GLU A 302 -18.74 -6.19 14.93
C GLU A 302 -19.16 -5.86 13.49
N ASP A 303 -18.53 -4.87 12.86
CA ASP A 303 -18.95 -4.38 11.54
C ASP A 303 -18.30 -5.18 10.40
N ILE A 304 -17.00 -5.47 10.53
CA ILE A 304 -16.23 -6.20 9.51
C ILE A 304 -16.26 -7.72 9.75
N GLY A 305 -16.32 -8.16 11.01
CA GLY A 305 -16.49 -9.57 11.36
C GLY A 305 -15.19 -10.39 11.50
N PHE A 306 -14.04 -9.74 11.73
CA PHE A 306 -12.81 -10.47 12.05
C PHE A 306 -12.97 -11.28 13.34
N ARG A 307 -12.39 -12.49 13.38
CA ARG A 307 -12.39 -13.34 14.59
C ARG A 307 -11.18 -13.08 15.48
N LYS A 308 -10.08 -12.64 14.88
CA LYS A 308 -8.82 -12.36 15.57
C LYS A 308 -8.29 -11.02 15.07
N VAL A 309 -7.87 -10.18 16.00
CA VAL A 309 -7.30 -8.86 15.72
C VAL A 309 -5.99 -8.76 16.49
N PHE A 310 -4.88 -8.57 15.79
CA PHE A 310 -3.54 -8.44 16.35
C PHE A 310 -3.01 -7.03 16.05
N ILE A 311 -3.11 -6.16 17.05
CA ILE A 311 -2.59 -4.80 17.00
C ILE A 311 -1.63 -4.62 18.19
N PRO A 312 -0.36 -4.23 17.98
CA PRO A 312 0.54 -3.91 19.07
C PRO A 312 0.00 -2.73 19.90
N LEU A 313 0.29 -2.70 21.19
CA LEU A 313 -0.18 -1.61 22.05
C LEU A 313 0.54 -0.30 21.71
N ARG A 314 -0.20 0.81 21.57
CA ARG A 314 0.36 2.14 21.21
C ARG A 314 1.28 2.70 22.29
N VAL A 315 1.05 2.31 23.54
CA VAL A 315 1.76 2.85 24.71
C VAL A 315 2.83 1.86 25.14
N LYS A 316 4.11 2.24 25.02
CA LYS A 316 5.10 1.78 26.01
C LYS A 316 4.58 2.28 27.35
N LEU A 317 4.23 1.38 28.27
CA LEU A 317 3.65 1.69 29.58
C LEU A 317 4.65 2.43 30.51
N SER A 318 5.22 3.55 30.06
CA SER A 318 5.79 4.58 30.92
C SER A 318 4.74 5.66 31.06
N MET A 319 3.89 5.54 32.08
CA MET A 319 3.04 6.66 32.49
C MET A 319 3.96 7.70 33.15
N GLU A 320 4.07 8.90 32.56
CA GLU A 320 4.72 10.02 33.24
C GLU A 320 3.84 10.45 34.43
N GLY A 321 4.43 10.50 35.63
CA GLY A 321 3.73 10.93 36.86
C GLY A 321 3.27 9.81 37.78
N THR A 322 3.70 8.56 37.57
CA THR A 322 3.45 7.45 38.49
C THR A 322 4.71 6.97 39.20
N ASP A 323 4.68 6.88 40.53
CA ASP A 323 5.80 6.42 41.39
C ASP A 323 6.10 4.91 41.28
N TYR A 324 5.65 4.23 40.22
CA TYR A 324 5.84 2.78 40.04
C TYR A 324 6.52 2.47 38.71
N THR A 325 7.42 1.48 38.74
CA THR A 325 8.10 0.96 37.55
C THR A 325 7.23 -0.07 36.84
N VAL A 326 7.32 -0.20 35.52
CA VAL A 326 6.59 -1.20 34.73
C VAL A 326 7.58 -2.16 34.07
N ASN A 327 7.26 -3.45 34.06
CA ASN A 327 8.14 -4.47 33.46
C ASN A 327 8.02 -4.53 31.93
N GLU A 328 8.85 -5.38 31.31
CA GLU A 328 8.95 -5.60 29.85
C GLU A 328 7.61 -5.98 29.19
N ASN A 329 6.68 -6.54 29.97
CA ASN A 329 5.36 -6.98 29.53
C ASN A 329 4.26 -5.95 29.84
N GLY A 330 4.62 -4.75 30.32
CA GLY A 330 3.64 -3.71 30.62
C GLY A 330 2.93 -3.86 31.99
N ILE A 331 3.41 -4.75 32.85
CA ILE A 331 2.79 -4.97 34.17
C ILE A 331 3.46 -4.03 35.18
N SER A 332 2.67 -3.23 35.89
CA SER A 332 3.14 -2.38 36.98
C SER A 332 3.82 -3.24 38.05
N CYS A 333 5.01 -2.86 38.50
CA CYS A 333 5.73 -3.46 39.60
C CYS A 333 5.47 -2.71 40.91
N CYS A 334 5.77 -3.35 42.03
CA CYS A 334 5.70 -2.71 43.33
C CYS A 334 6.57 -1.44 43.37
N PRO A 335 6.05 -0.28 43.83
CA PRO A 335 6.83 0.95 44.01
C PRO A 335 8.08 0.78 44.88
N HIS A 336 8.05 -0.17 45.81
CA HIS A 336 9.16 -0.46 46.73
C HIS A 336 10.08 -1.59 46.28
N ASP A 337 9.70 -2.36 45.25
CA ASP A 337 10.50 -3.45 44.70
C ASP A 337 10.13 -3.70 43.22
N SER A 338 10.99 -3.22 42.32
CA SER A 338 10.80 -3.33 40.87
C SER A 338 10.87 -4.76 40.34
N THR A 339 11.30 -5.74 41.15
CA THR A 339 11.34 -7.16 40.76
C THR A 339 9.99 -7.87 40.94
N LEU A 340 9.06 -7.26 41.69
CA LEU A 340 7.76 -7.85 42.01
C LEU A 340 6.66 -7.27 41.12
N PRO A 341 6.09 -8.05 40.17
CA PRO A 341 4.95 -7.60 39.37
C PRO A 341 3.70 -7.52 40.27
N MET A 342 2.98 -6.40 40.19
CA MET A 342 1.68 -6.24 40.85
C MET A 342 0.69 -7.22 40.24
N LYS A 343 -0.06 -7.90 41.09
CA LYS A 343 -1.16 -8.76 40.68
C LYS A 343 -2.44 -7.93 40.67
N ARG A 344 -3.28 -8.11 39.65
CA ARG A 344 -4.65 -7.59 39.69
C ARG A 344 -5.33 -8.14 40.94
N GLU A 345 -5.85 -7.25 41.77
CA GLU A 345 -6.78 -7.65 42.83
C GLU A 345 -7.99 -8.29 42.14
N GLY A 346 -8.28 -9.55 42.49
CA GLY A 346 -9.22 -10.39 41.74
C GLY A 346 -10.59 -9.74 41.60
N SER A 347 -11.25 -10.01 40.46
CA SER A 347 -12.61 -9.55 40.18
C SER A 347 -13.62 -10.16 41.16
N LYS A 348 -13.80 -9.53 42.32
CA LYS A 348 -14.98 -9.68 43.17
C LYS A 348 -15.74 -8.36 43.30
N SER A 349 -15.64 -7.46 42.32
CA SER A 349 -16.61 -6.38 42.18
C SER A 349 -17.91 -6.96 41.62
N HIS A 350 -18.91 -7.10 42.48
CA HIS A 350 -20.31 -7.27 42.11
C HIS A 350 -20.89 -5.99 41.47
N LEU A 351 -20.21 -5.43 40.47
CA LEU A 351 -20.77 -4.35 39.66
C LEU A 351 -21.36 -4.99 38.40
N ARG A 352 -22.70 -4.93 38.32
CA ARG A 352 -23.50 -5.49 37.23
C ARG A 352 -23.21 -4.77 35.92
N SER A 353 -23.04 -5.60 34.88
CA SER A 353 -23.29 -5.41 33.43
C SER A 353 -22.87 -4.10 32.78
#